data_AF-V5SG11-F1
#
_entry.id   AF-V5SG11-F1
#
_cell.length_a   1.000
_cell.length_b   1.000
_cell.length_c   1.000
_cell.angle_alpha   90.00
_cell.angle_beta   90.00
_cell.angle_gamma   90.00
#
_symmetry.space_group_name_H-M   'P 1'
#
loop_
_entity.id
_entity.type
_entity.pdbx_description
1 polymer ?
#
loop_
_entity_poly.entity_id
_entity_poly.type
_entity_poly.pdbx_seq_one_letter_code
_entity_poly.pdbx_strand_id
1 'polypeptide(L)'
;MAAVLASPATVGPSWAQEPAVCDKAEFENAVDEAAMALRDLNNRNRPAFQTRLGALKEKRGWSDDQFLKEAAPMVQDDRIAEFEEESNKLLASIATMGTEGASAKVPDCAMLEELRRLMGVLIETQASKWAYMFEKLDTELAK
;
A
#
# COMPACT_ATOMS: atom_id res chain seq x y z
N MET A 1 -7.62 11.44 -65.38
CA MET A 1 -8.58 10.65 -64.58
C MET A 1 -7.79 9.67 -63.73
N ALA A 2 -8.32 9.34 -62.54
CA ALA A 2 -7.76 8.53 -61.44
C ALA A 2 -7.19 9.37 -60.28
N ALA A 3 -8.11 9.81 -59.42
CA ALA A 3 -7.82 10.34 -58.08
C ALA A 3 -7.61 9.16 -57.13
N VAL A 4 -6.44 9.10 -56.48
CA VAL A 4 -6.18 8.15 -55.37
C VAL A 4 -6.48 8.89 -54.08
N LEU A 5 -7.56 8.50 -53.40
CA LEU A 5 -7.93 8.99 -52.08
C LEU A 5 -7.04 8.30 -51.03
N ALA A 6 -6.17 9.08 -50.39
CA ALA A 6 -5.44 8.65 -49.20
C ALA A 6 -6.34 8.86 -47.96
N SER A 7 -6.74 7.77 -47.31
CA SER A 7 -7.36 7.83 -45.98
C SER A 7 -6.26 7.85 -44.91
N PRO A 8 -6.32 8.75 -43.90
CA PRO A 8 -5.46 8.65 -42.75
C PRO A 8 -6.01 7.57 -41.80
N ALA A 9 -5.29 6.46 -41.66
CA ALA A 9 -5.50 5.57 -40.53
C ALA A 9 -5.01 6.29 -39.26
N THR A 10 -5.94 6.68 -38.41
CA THR A 10 -5.66 7.15 -37.06
C THR A 10 -5.05 6.00 -36.26
N VAL A 11 -3.73 5.98 -36.13
CA VAL A 11 -3.04 5.21 -35.10
C VAL A 11 -3.20 5.98 -33.79
N GLY A 12 -4.36 5.82 -33.15
CA GLY A 12 -4.49 6.18 -31.75
C GLY A 12 -3.74 5.14 -30.90
N PRO A 13 -3.15 5.50 -29.75
CA PRO A 13 -2.64 4.53 -28.82
C PRO A 13 -3.82 3.66 -28.36
N SER A 14 -3.84 2.41 -28.82
CA SER A 14 -4.80 1.42 -28.37
C SER A 14 -4.43 1.01 -26.96
N TRP A 15 -5.06 1.63 -25.97
CA TRP A 15 -5.14 1.12 -24.60
C TRP A 15 -6.21 0.03 -24.48
N ALA A 16 -6.52 -0.68 -25.58
CA ALA A 16 -7.25 -1.93 -25.50
C ALA A 16 -6.27 -2.96 -24.95
N GLN A 17 -6.27 -3.13 -23.62
CA GLN A 17 -5.63 -4.28 -23.01
C GLN A 17 -6.29 -5.54 -23.59
N GLU A 18 -5.45 -6.49 -24.02
CA GLU A 18 -5.84 -7.86 -24.33
C GLU A 18 -6.73 -8.45 -23.21
N PRO A 19 -7.57 -9.47 -23.50
CA PRO A 19 -8.39 -10.08 -22.47
C PRO A 19 -7.53 -10.40 -21.26
N ALA A 20 -7.85 -9.81 -20.11
CA ALA A 20 -7.15 -10.05 -18.87
C ALA A 20 -7.22 -11.56 -18.60
N VAL A 21 -6.11 -12.26 -18.81
CA VAL A 21 -6.01 -13.68 -18.50
C VAL A 21 -6.02 -13.77 -16.98
N CYS A 22 -7.17 -13.87 -16.33
CA CYS A 22 -7.29 -13.90 -14.87
C CYS A 22 -6.98 -15.29 -14.28
N ASP A 23 -5.93 -15.93 -14.78
CA ASP A 23 -5.53 -17.26 -14.36
C ASP A 23 -4.85 -17.23 -12.98
N LYS A 24 -4.44 -18.42 -12.50
CA LYS A 24 -3.76 -18.61 -11.22
C LYS A 24 -2.56 -17.67 -11.04
N ALA A 25 -1.78 -17.43 -12.10
CA ALA A 25 -0.59 -16.59 -12.01
C ALA A 25 -0.96 -15.14 -11.69
N GLU A 26 -2.09 -14.64 -12.20
CA GLU A 26 -2.50 -13.27 -11.90
C GLU A 26 -2.93 -13.05 -10.43
N PHE A 27 -3.54 -14.06 -9.80
CA PHE A 27 -3.83 -14.01 -8.37
C PHE A 27 -2.54 -13.99 -7.54
N GLU A 28 -1.56 -14.83 -7.90
CA GLU A 28 -0.25 -14.88 -7.23
C GLU A 28 0.52 -13.56 -7.44
N ASN A 29 0.55 -13.05 -8.67
CA ASN A 29 1.19 -11.78 -9.03
C ASN A 29 0.58 -10.60 -8.25
N ALA A 30 -0.75 -10.53 -8.15
CA ALA A 30 -1.41 -9.47 -7.38
C ALA A 30 -0.93 -9.46 -5.93
N VAL A 31 -0.86 -10.63 -5.27
CA VAL A 31 -0.38 -10.75 -3.89
C VAL A 31 1.08 -10.33 -3.77
N ASP A 32 1.93 -10.76 -4.70
CA ASP A 32 3.35 -10.42 -4.69
C ASP A 32 3.60 -8.92 -4.91
N GLU A 33 2.88 -8.28 -5.82
CA GLU A 33 2.94 -6.84 -6.07
C GLU A 33 2.59 -6.04 -4.81
N ALA A 34 1.50 -6.41 -4.13
CA ALA A 34 1.09 -5.76 -2.89
C ALA A 34 2.13 -5.96 -1.78
N ALA A 35 2.68 -7.17 -1.64
CA ALA A 35 3.73 -7.47 -0.68
C ALA A 35 5.00 -6.66 -0.94
N MET A 36 5.40 -6.49 -2.22
CA MET A 36 6.53 -5.63 -2.59
C MET A 36 6.27 -4.17 -2.25
N ALA A 37 5.08 -3.63 -2.59
CA ALA A 37 4.70 -2.26 -2.28
C ALA A 37 4.73 -1.98 -0.77
N LEU A 38 4.21 -2.88 0.06
CA LEU A 38 4.24 -2.76 1.51
C LEU A 38 5.68 -2.80 2.08
N ARG A 39 6.54 -3.67 1.54
CA ARG A 39 7.96 -3.72 1.94
C ARG A 39 8.68 -2.43 1.58
N ASP A 40 8.48 -1.92 0.38
CA ASP A 40 9.07 -0.66 -0.08
C ASP A 40 8.62 0.52 0.78
N LEU A 41 7.31 0.61 1.06
CA LEU A 41 6.75 1.62 1.97
C LEU A 41 7.41 1.56 3.35
N ASN A 42 7.56 0.37 3.92
CA ASN A 42 8.20 0.16 5.23
C ASN A 42 9.70 0.55 5.21
N ASN A 43 10.42 0.14 4.17
CA ASN A 43 11.85 0.40 4.00
C ASN A 43 12.15 1.90 3.81
N ARG A 44 11.24 2.64 3.17
CA ARG A 44 11.36 4.10 3.02
C ARG A 44 11.04 4.82 4.33
N ASN A 45 9.94 4.46 4.98
CA ASN A 45 9.41 5.25 6.09
C ASN A 45 10.12 4.98 7.42
N ARG A 46 10.48 3.73 7.73
CA ARG A 46 11.15 3.39 9.00
C ARG A 46 12.42 4.21 9.29
N PRO A 47 13.42 4.28 8.40
CA PRO A 47 14.63 5.06 8.68
C PRO A 47 14.29 6.56 8.83
N ALA A 48 13.43 7.10 7.97
CA ALA A 48 13.03 8.50 8.04
C ALA A 48 12.27 8.84 9.33
N PHE A 49 11.48 7.90 9.85
CA PHE A 49 10.77 8.03 11.13
C PHE A 49 11.73 7.93 12.31
N GLN A 50 12.67 6.99 12.30
CA GLN A 50 13.70 6.85 13.32
C GLN A 50 14.59 8.09 13.42
N THR A 51 14.98 8.70 12.30
CA THR A 51 15.72 9.96 12.29
C THR A 51 14.95 11.07 13.01
N ARG A 52 13.65 11.24 12.74
CA ARG A 52 12.82 12.26 13.40
C ARG A 52 12.61 11.98 14.89
N LEU A 53 12.44 10.72 15.28
CA LEU A 53 12.38 10.34 16.69
C LEU A 53 13.68 10.68 17.43
N GLY A 54 14.84 10.46 16.79
CA GLY A 54 16.14 10.88 17.32
C GLY A 54 16.23 12.39 17.51
N ALA A 55 15.81 13.17 16.51
CA ALA A 55 15.75 14.62 16.61
C ALA A 55 14.82 15.10 17.74
N LEU A 56 13.68 14.44 17.94
CA LEU A 56 12.74 14.77 19.01
C LEU A 56 13.36 14.50 20.39
N LYS A 57 14.02 13.34 20.54
CA LYS A 57 14.74 12.99 21.76
C LYS A 57 15.78 14.05 22.13
N GLU A 58 16.59 14.46 21.15
CA GLU A 58 17.61 15.50 21.34
C GLU A 58 16.97 16.83 21.73
N LYS A 59 15.93 17.27 21.01
CA LYS A 59 15.20 18.52 21.29
C LYS A 59 14.64 18.54 22.71
N ARG A 60 14.14 17.40 23.19
CA ARG A 60 13.50 17.26 24.51
C ARG A 60 14.52 16.97 25.63
N GLY A 61 15.79 16.72 25.29
CA GLY A 61 16.83 16.37 26.27
C GLY A 61 16.57 15.06 27.00
N TRP A 62 15.84 14.12 26.38
CA TRP A 62 15.47 12.85 27.02
C TRP A 62 16.66 11.90 27.14
N SER A 63 16.76 11.22 28.28
CA SER A 63 17.61 10.04 28.43
C SER A 63 17.08 8.86 27.60
N ASP A 64 17.86 7.79 27.47
CA ASP A 64 17.40 6.56 26.79
C ASP A 64 16.16 5.96 27.45
N ASP A 65 16.12 5.92 28.79
CA ASP A 65 14.98 5.40 29.55
C ASP A 65 13.72 6.25 29.40
N GLN A 66 13.88 7.58 29.33
CA GLN A 66 12.78 8.50 29.07
C GLN A 66 12.30 8.34 27.63
N PHE A 67 13.20 8.25 26.68
CA PHE A 67 12.87 8.10 25.26
C PHE A 67 11.94 6.91 25.02
N LEU A 68 12.20 5.75 25.62
CA LEU A 68 11.34 4.57 25.47
C LEU A 68 9.90 4.79 25.95
N LYS A 69 9.71 5.60 27.00
CA LYS A 69 8.39 5.90 27.58
C LYS A 69 7.68 7.01 26.82
N GLU A 70 8.39 8.11 26.59
CA GLU A 70 7.85 9.34 26.01
C GLU A 70 7.62 9.23 24.50
N ALA A 71 8.38 8.37 23.80
CA ALA A 71 8.18 8.13 22.37
C ALA A 71 7.09 7.08 22.07
N ALA A 72 6.68 6.27 23.06
CA ALA A 72 5.68 5.22 22.83
C ALA A 72 4.37 5.74 22.20
N PRO A 73 3.82 6.90 22.62
CA PRO A 73 2.63 7.47 21.98
C PRO A 73 2.82 7.85 20.51
N MET A 74 4.04 7.99 20.01
CA MET A 74 4.29 8.29 18.58
C MET A 74 4.04 7.10 17.67
N VAL A 75 4.03 5.88 18.21
CA VAL A 75 3.84 4.62 17.47
C VAL A 75 2.68 3.78 17.99
N GLN A 76 2.06 4.18 19.11
CA GLN A 76 0.94 3.48 19.72
C GLN A 76 -0.06 4.48 20.31
N ASP A 77 -1.25 4.53 19.71
CA ASP A 77 -2.43 5.22 20.23
C ASP A 77 -3.69 4.57 19.64
N ASP A 78 -4.87 5.07 20.04
CA ASP A 78 -6.15 4.52 19.58
C ASP A 78 -6.32 4.62 18.05
N ARG A 79 -5.83 5.70 17.43
CA ARG A 79 -5.92 5.87 15.98
C ARG A 79 -5.00 4.91 15.22
N ILE A 80 -3.81 4.64 15.75
CA ILE A 80 -2.89 3.63 15.23
C ILE A 80 -3.47 2.23 15.40
N ALA A 81 -4.14 1.96 16.53
CA ALA A 81 -4.82 0.70 16.75
C ALA A 81 -5.97 0.47 15.73
N GLU A 82 -6.73 1.52 15.38
CA GLU A 82 -7.73 1.45 14.31
C GLU A 82 -7.12 1.07 12.96
N PHE A 83 -6.00 1.71 12.57
CA PHE A 83 -5.28 1.36 11.33
C PHE A 83 -4.79 -0.10 11.34
N GLU A 84 -4.32 -0.58 12.49
CA GLU A 84 -3.88 -1.97 12.67
C GLU A 84 -5.04 -2.96 12.54
N GLU A 85 -6.17 -2.67 13.18
CA GLU A 85 -7.38 -3.50 13.08
C GLU A 85 -7.88 -3.58 11.64
N GLU A 86 -7.97 -2.44 10.94
CA GLU A 86 -8.39 -2.38 9.54
C GLU A 86 -7.44 -3.19 8.65
N SER A 87 -6.13 -3.03 8.85
CA SER A 87 -5.12 -3.76 8.08
C SER A 87 -5.19 -5.27 8.30
N ASN A 88 -5.44 -5.71 9.55
CA ASN A 88 -5.61 -7.13 9.87
C ASN A 88 -6.85 -7.72 9.18
N LYS A 89 -7.96 -6.97 9.14
CA LYS A 89 -9.17 -7.37 8.40
C LYS A 89 -8.89 -7.51 6.91
N LEU A 90 -8.23 -6.52 6.31
CA LEU A 90 -7.86 -6.54 4.89
C LEU A 90 -6.94 -7.71 4.56
N LEU A 91 -5.91 -7.95 5.38
CA LEU A 91 -5.00 -9.09 5.21
C LEU A 91 -5.72 -10.44 5.25
N ALA A 92 -6.68 -10.62 6.17
CA ALA A 92 -7.47 -11.85 6.26
C ALA A 92 -8.34 -12.06 5.01
N SER A 93 -9.00 -11.01 4.52
CA SER A 93 -9.78 -11.06 3.28
C SER A 93 -8.88 -11.35 2.06
N ILE A 94 -7.73 -10.68 1.94
CA ILE A 94 -6.77 -10.88 0.85
C ILE A 94 -6.23 -12.31 0.85
N ALA A 95 -5.85 -12.85 2.00
CA ALA A 95 -5.32 -14.21 2.11
C ALA A 95 -6.37 -15.26 1.69
N THR A 96 -7.61 -15.07 2.10
CA THR A 96 -8.73 -15.95 1.74
C THR A 96 -8.98 -15.89 0.23
N MET A 97 -9.15 -14.68 -0.31
CA MET A 97 -9.48 -14.46 -1.71
C MET A 97 -8.35 -14.86 -2.67
N GLY A 98 -7.10 -14.57 -2.32
CA GLY A 98 -5.94 -15.02 -3.09
C GLY A 98 -5.85 -16.54 -3.18
N THR A 99 -6.10 -17.24 -2.07
CA THR A 99 -6.06 -18.72 -2.03
C THR A 99 -7.21 -19.33 -2.83
N GLU A 100 -8.42 -18.83 -2.65
CA GLU A 100 -9.62 -19.32 -3.33
C GLU A 100 -9.52 -19.09 -4.84
N GLY A 101 -9.15 -17.88 -5.27
CA GLY A 101 -9.00 -17.54 -6.69
C GLY A 101 -7.88 -18.32 -7.38
N ALA A 102 -6.72 -18.47 -6.74
CA ALA A 102 -5.62 -19.27 -7.28
C ALA A 102 -5.94 -20.78 -7.37
N SER A 103 -6.90 -21.27 -6.57
CA SER A 103 -7.32 -22.67 -6.52
C SER A 103 -8.57 -22.96 -7.35
N ALA A 104 -9.19 -21.93 -7.94
CA ALA A 104 -10.44 -22.07 -8.67
C ALA A 104 -10.24 -22.88 -9.96
N LYS A 105 -11.15 -23.83 -10.22
CA LYS A 105 -11.13 -24.63 -11.47
C LYS A 105 -11.53 -23.81 -12.70
N VAL A 106 -12.29 -22.75 -12.48
CA VAL A 106 -12.74 -21.80 -13.50
C VAL A 106 -12.23 -20.42 -13.08
N PRO A 107 -11.47 -19.71 -13.93
CA PRO A 107 -11.01 -18.36 -13.64
C PRO A 107 -12.16 -17.41 -13.30
N ASP A 108 -12.03 -16.65 -12.21
CA ASP A 108 -12.99 -15.61 -11.80
C ASP A 108 -12.31 -14.24 -11.84
N CYS A 109 -12.48 -13.54 -12.96
CA CYS A 109 -11.84 -12.24 -13.14
C CYS A 109 -12.43 -11.16 -12.22
N ALA A 110 -13.69 -11.29 -11.79
CA ALA A 110 -14.29 -10.34 -10.85
C ALA A 110 -13.67 -10.49 -9.46
N MET A 111 -13.37 -11.72 -9.05
CA MET A 111 -12.65 -12.00 -7.82
C MET A 111 -11.21 -11.44 -7.85
N LEU A 112 -10.53 -11.56 -8.99
CA LEU A 112 -9.18 -10.98 -9.17
C LEU A 112 -9.21 -9.44 -9.07
N GLU A 113 -10.20 -8.79 -9.69
CA GLU A 113 -10.39 -7.34 -9.59
C GLU A 113 -10.64 -6.90 -8.15
N GLU A 114 -11.47 -7.63 -7.40
CA GLU A 114 -11.72 -7.34 -6.00
C GLU A 114 -10.48 -7.57 -5.13
N LEU A 115 -9.71 -8.62 -5.41
CA LEU A 115 -8.44 -8.89 -4.72
C LEU A 115 -7.47 -7.71 -4.87
N ARG A 116 -7.29 -7.25 -6.12
CA ARG A 116 -6.45 -6.08 -6.45
C ARG A 116 -6.95 -4.82 -5.75
N ARG A 117 -8.28 -4.62 -5.70
CA ARG A 117 -8.88 -3.49 -4.98
C ARG A 117 -8.55 -3.54 -3.49
N LEU A 118 -8.74 -4.69 -2.83
CA LEU A 118 -8.45 -4.85 -1.39
C LEU A 118 -6.97 -4.63 -1.08
N MET A 119 -6.06 -5.07 -1.95
CA MET A 119 -4.63 -4.79 -1.83
C MET A 119 -4.32 -3.31 -1.93
N GLY A 120 -4.93 -2.60 -2.87
CA GLY A 120 -4.82 -1.15 -2.99
C GLY A 120 -5.25 -0.46 -1.70
N VAL A 121 -6.40 -0.83 -1.15
CA VAL A 121 -6.89 -0.31 0.13
C VAL A 121 -5.88 -0.58 1.25
N LEU A 122 -5.33 -1.80 1.37
CA LEU A 122 -4.33 -2.11 2.39
C LEU A 122 -3.09 -1.22 2.29
N ILE A 123 -2.58 -0.97 1.08
CA ILE A 123 -1.43 -0.08 0.86
C ILE A 123 -1.77 1.35 1.28
N GLU A 124 -2.96 1.85 0.93
CA GLU A 124 -3.45 3.18 1.30
C GLU A 124 -3.64 3.33 2.81
N THR A 125 -4.19 2.31 3.50
CA THR A 125 -4.33 2.27 4.96
C THR A 125 -2.95 2.35 5.64
N GLN A 126 -1.96 1.60 5.13
CA GLN A 126 -0.59 1.64 5.66
C GLN A 126 0.11 2.97 5.38
N ALA A 127 -0.08 3.56 4.20
CA ALA A 127 0.45 4.88 3.87
C ALA A 127 -0.16 5.97 4.77
N SER A 128 -1.47 5.88 5.03
CA SER A 128 -2.19 6.78 5.92
C SER A 128 -1.70 6.67 7.36
N LYS A 129 -1.46 5.45 7.85
CA LYS A 129 -0.84 5.22 9.17
C LYS A 129 0.53 5.88 9.27
N TRP A 130 1.38 5.72 8.24
CA TRP A 130 2.68 6.40 8.21
C TRP A 130 2.55 7.92 8.22
N ALA A 131 1.67 8.48 7.39
CA ALA A 131 1.43 9.92 7.33
C ALA A 131 1.00 10.47 8.69
N TYR A 132 0.06 9.79 9.36
CA TYR A 132 -0.38 10.15 10.70
C TYR A 132 0.77 10.15 11.71
N MET A 133 1.58 9.08 11.75
CA MET A 133 2.73 9.02 12.66
C MET A 133 3.76 10.12 12.38
N PHE A 134 4.01 10.46 11.11
CA PHE A 134 4.88 11.58 10.76
C PHE A 134 4.32 12.93 11.19
N GLU A 135 3.02 13.18 10.98
CA GLU A 135 2.36 14.41 11.39
C GLU A 135 2.47 14.62 12.91
N LYS A 136 2.32 13.55 13.71
CA LYS A 136 2.52 13.60 15.16
C LYS A 136 3.93 14.05 15.52
N LEU A 137 4.95 13.44 14.91
CA LEU A 137 6.34 13.80 15.17
C LEU A 137 6.66 15.23 14.74
N ASP A 138 6.24 15.61 13.54
CA ASP A 138 6.50 16.94 13.01
C ASP A 138 5.82 18.02 13.86
N THR A 139 4.62 17.73 14.39
CA THR A 139 3.92 18.59 15.36
C THR A 139 4.71 18.73 16.66
N GLU A 140 5.23 17.65 17.23
CA GLU A 140 6.05 17.70 18.45
C GLU A 140 7.38 18.43 18.22
N LEU A 141 7.99 18.24 17.05
CA LEU A 141 9.22 18.91 16.64
C LEU A 141 9.02 20.40 16.38
N ALA A 142 7.81 20.85 16.05
CA ALA A 142 7.49 22.26 15.89
C ALA A 142 7.26 23.01 17.23
N LYS A 143 7.02 22.28 18.33
CA LYS A 143 6.86 22.82 19.70
C LYS A 143 8.20 23.00 20.40
#